data_AF-S6GIA4-F1
#
_entry.id   AF-S6GIA4-F1
#
_cell.length_a   1.000
_cell.length_b   1.000
_cell.length_c   1.000
_cell.angle_alpha   90.00
_cell.angle_beta   90.00
_cell.angle_gamma   90.00
#
_symmetry.space_group_name_H-M   'P 1'
#
loop_
_entity.id
_entity.type
_entity.pdbx_description
1 polymer ?
#
loop_
_entity_poly.entity_id
_entity_poly.type
_entity_poly.pdbx_seq_one_letter_code
_entity_poly.pdbx_strand_id
1 'polypeptide(L)' 'MGAQELIAQAVETEFQVLLDQYKDVRLLDGRKAVVRNGFLPSRTVQTGIGDVEVKVPKVRDRHFR' A
#
# COMPACT_ATOMS: atom_id res chain seq x y z
N MET A 1 11.34 14.90 -10.70
CA MET A 1 10.34 13.90 -10.35
C MET A 1 9.66 13.45 -11.62
N GLY A 2 9.90 12.22 -12.05
CA GLY A 2 9.19 11.60 -13.17
C GLY A 2 7.79 11.16 -12.76
N ALA A 3 6.92 10.88 -13.74
CA ALA A 3 5.56 10.45 -13.47
C ALA A 3 5.49 9.16 -12.63
N GLN A 4 6.43 8.23 -12.82
CA GLN A 4 6.54 7.02 -12.02
C GLN A 4 6.81 7.32 -10.54
N GLU A 5 7.73 8.25 -10.25
CA GLU A 5 8.07 8.64 -8.87
C GLU A 5 6.89 9.35 -8.19
N LEU A 6 6.15 10.19 -8.93
CA LEU A 6 4.95 10.86 -8.44
C LEU A 6 3.85 9.85 -8.08
N ILE A 7 3.61 8.87 -8.95
CA ILE A 7 2.63 7.80 -8.68
C ILE A 7 3.08 6.96 -7.49
N ALA A 8 4.35 6.58 -7.40
CA ALA A 8 4.88 5.82 -6.27
C ALA A 8 4.70 6.57 -4.94
N GLN A 9 4.98 7.87 -4.92
CA GLN A 9 4.79 8.70 -3.73
C GLN A 9 3.32 8.85 -3.34
N ALA A 10 2.44 9.04 -4.32
CA ALA A 10 0.99 9.13 -4.06
C ALA A 10 0.48 7.83 -3.43
N VAL A 11 0.82 6.69 -4.03
CA VAL A 11 0.43 5.36 -3.55
C VAL A 11 0.99 5.09 -2.14
N GLU A 12 2.24 5.45 -1.86
CA GLU A 12 2.83 5.30 -0.53
C GLU A 12 2.09 6.17 0.51
N THR A 13 1.72 7.39 0.13
CA THR A 13 0.98 8.32 1.00
C THR A 13 -0.42 7.77 1.33
N GLU A 14 -1.17 7.32 0.33
CA GLU A 14 -2.47 6.69 0.51
C GLU A 14 -2.39 5.42 1.35
N PHE A 15 -1.32 4.64 1.16
CA PHE A 15 -1.09 3.44 1.96
C PHE A 15 -0.85 3.77 3.45
N GLN A 16 -0.14 4.84 3.76
CA GLN A 16 0.02 5.27 5.15
C GLN A 16 -1.31 5.74 5.75
N VAL A 17 -2.12 6.47 4.99
CA VAL A 17 -3.48 6.87 5.40
C VAL A 17 -4.34 5.63 5.70
N LEU A 18 -4.28 4.60 4.85
CA LEU A 18 -4.97 3.33 5.08
C LEU A 18 -4.49 2.68 6.39
N LEU A 19 -3.19 2.60 6.64
CA LEU A 19 -2.68 2.02 7.89
C LEU A 19 -3.11 2.83 9.12
N ASP A 20 -3.19 4.16 9.03
CA ASP A 20 -3.65 5.01 10.13
C ASP A 20 -5.12 4.77 10.48
N GLN A 21 -5.96 4.53 9.47
CA GLN A 21 -7.38 4.18 9.68
C GLN A 21 -7.56 2.92 10.54
N TYR A 22 -6.61 1.98 10.50
CA TYR A 22 -6.64 0.74 11.27
C TYR A 22 -5.69 0.73 12.48
N LYS A 23 -5.12 1.87 12.87
CA LYS A 23 -4.09 1.92 13.93
C LYS A 23 -4.56 1.40 15.29
N ASP A 24 -5.83 1.59 15.59
CA ASP A 24 -6.45 1.21 16.86
C ASP A 24 -7.05 -0.20 16.83
N VAL A 25 -7.09 -0.83 15.64
CA VAL A 25 -7.54 -2.22 15.50
C VAL A 25 -6.40 -3.16 15.88
N ARG A 26 -6.58 -3.85 17.01
CA ARG A 26 -5.58 -4.73 17.60
C ARG A 26 -6.14 -6.13 17.83
N LEU A 27 -5.25 -7.11 17.74
CA LEU A 27 -5.51 -8.48 18.15
C LEU A 27 -5.62 -8.56 19.68
N LEU A 28 -6.12 -9.69 20.20
CA LEU A 28 -6.25 -9.96 21.64
C LEU A 28 -4.91 -9.82 22.40
N ASP A 29 -3.79 -10.06 21.72
CA ASP A 29 -2.44 -9.92 22.28
C ASP A 29 -1.85 -8.50 22.15
N GLY A 30 -2.65 -7.52 21.74
CA GLY A 30 -2.26 -6.11 21.62
C GLY A 30 -1.48 -5.74 20.35
N ARG A 31 -1.17 -6.69 19.46
CA ARG A 31 -0.51 -6.42 18.18
C ARG A 31 -1.49 -5.80 17.18
N LYS A 32 -0.98 -4.96 16.27
CA LYS A 32 -1.78 -4.41 15.16
C LYS A 32 -2.39 -5.53 14.31
N ALA A 33 -3.68 -5.43 14.03
CA ALA A 33 -4.39 -6.39 13.19
C ALA A 33 -4.03 -6.24 11.71
N VAL A 34 -3.88 -5.00 11.24
CA VAL A 34 -3.48 -4.69 9.85
C VAL A 34 -2.03 -4.21 9.82
N VAL A 35 -1.21 -4.85 8.98
CA VAL A 35 0.23 -4.53 8.85
C VAL A 35 0.67 -4.46 7.40
N ARG A 36 1.73 -3.69 7.12
CA ARG A 36 2.44 -3.77 5.84
C ARG A 36 3.04 -5.16 5.65
N ASN A 37 2.84 -5.72 4.45
CA ASN A 37 3.25 -7.06 4.08
C ASN A 37 3.82 -7.09 2.64
N GLY A 38 4.87 -6.31 2.42
CA GLY A 38 5.58 -6.23 1.15
C GLY A 38 4.81 -5.46 0.08
N PHE A 39 4.93 -5.92 -1.17
CA PHE A 39 4.32 -5.32 -2.34
C PHE A 39 3.59 -6.38 -3.16
N LEU A 40 2.61 -5.95 -3.95
CA LEU A 40 2.05 -6.75 -5.03
C LEU A 40 3.08 -6.86 -6.18
N PRO A 41 2.92 -7.85 -7.08
CA PRO A 41 3.67 -7.89 -8.33
C PRO A 41 3.59 -6.54 -9.05
N SER A 42 4.70 -6.08 -9.63
CA SER A 42 4.68 -4.86 -10.44
C SER A 42 3.77 -5.06 -11.64
N ARG A 43 3.13 -3.97 -12.06
CA ARG A 43 2.28 -3.95 -13.24
C ARG A 43 2.44 -2.65 -13.99
N THR A 44 2.29 -2.71 -15.30
CA THR A 44 2.28 -1.54 -16.16
C THR A 44 0.87 -0.95 -16.20
N VAL A 45 0.78 0.37 -16.06
CA VAL A 45 -0.46 1.13 -16.18
C VAL A 45 -0.32 2.08 -17.35
N GLN A 46 -1.28 2.03 -18.27
CA GLN A 46 -1.33 2.98 -19.37
C GLN A 46 -1.85 4.32 -18.86
N THR A 47 -1.11 5.39 -19.13
CA THR A 47 -1.45 6.77 -18.76
C THR A 47 -1.43 7.67 -19.99
N GLY A 48 -1.94 8.90 -19.90
CA GLY A 48 -1.96 9.85 -21.02
C GLY A 48 -0.58 10.25 -21.56
N ILE A 49 0.49 9.91 -20.84
CA ILE A 49 1.89 10.17 -21.21
C ILE A 49 2.63 8.86 -21.60
N GLY A 50 1.92 7.74 -21.70
CA GLY A 50 2.47 6.42 -22.00
C GLY A 50 2.37 5.43 -20.85
N ASP A 51 3.09 4.32 -20.99
CA ASP A 51 3.11 3.22 -20.03
C ASP A 51 4.00 3.53 -18.82
N VAL A 52 3.48 3.30 -17.61
CA VAL A 52 4.20 3.52 -16.37
C VAL A 52 4.19 2.24 -15.52
N GLU A 53 5.38 1.78 -15.12
CA GLU A 53 5.49 0.65 -14.20
C GLU A 53 5.19 1.08 -12.76
N VAL A 54 4.21 0.44 -12.13
CA VAL A 54 3.76 0.77 -10.77
C VAL A 54 3.96 -0.42 -9.83
N LYS A 55 4.43 -0.11 -8.62
CA LYS A 55 4.58 -1.07 -7.53
C LYS A 55 3.69 -0.66 -6.36
N VAL A 56 2.75 -1.53 -5.98
CA VAL A 56 1.72 -1.21 -4.97
C VAL A 56 2.06 -1.91 -3.64
N PRO A 57 2.18 -1.18 -2.52
CA PRO A 57 2.39 -1.76 -1.20
C PRO A 57 1.18 -2.59 -0.77
N LYS A 58 1.43 -3.70 -0.08
CA LYS A 58 0.40 -4.66 0.31
C LYS A 58 0.16 -4.60 1.82
N VAL A 59 -1.11 -4.62 2.22
CA VAL A 59 -1.50 -4.87 3.61
C VAL A 59 -1.79 -6.36 3.82
N ARG A 60 -1.59 -6.82 5.04
CA ARG A 60 -2.07 -8.10 5.53
C ARG A 60 -2.95 -7.86 6.74
N ASP A 61 -4.17 -8.37 6.68
CA ASP A 61 -5.01 -8.56 7.85
C ASP A 61 -4.61 -9.86 8.57
N ARG A 62 -4.50 -9.79 9.89
CA ARG A 62 -4.11 -10.88 10.78
C ARG A 62 -5.30 -11.47 11.54
N HIS A 63 -6.51 -10.94 11.38
CA HIS A 63 -7.74 -11.47 12.01
C HIS A 63 -8.16 -12.82 11.42
N PHE A 64 -7.97 -13.03 10.11
CA PHE A 64 -8.46 -14.21 9.40
C PHE A 64 -7.49 -15.40 9.45
N ARG A 65 -7.07 -15.81 10.65
CA ARG A 65 -6.26 -17.02 10.84
C ARG A 65 -7.01 -18.07 11.66
#